data_AF-A0A942P8J2-F1
#
_entry.id   AF-A0A942P8J2-F1
#
_cell.length_a   1.000
_cell.length_b   1.000
_cell.length_c   1.000
_cell.angle_alpha   90.00
_cell.angle_beta   90.00
_cell.angle_gamma   90.00
#
_symmetry.space_group_name_H-M   'P 1'
#
loop_
_entity.id
_entity.type
_entity.pdbx_description
1 polymer ?
#
loop_
_entity_poly.entity_id
_entity_poly.type
_entity_poly.pdbx_seq_one_letter_code
_entity_poly.pdbx_strand_id
1 'polypeptide(L)'
;MKVVQELVTYFDRWGSLSQKQLRTLLDQGFLAAEAPQHMLELGRDIGASYYFRVRGGTEGQVWGTDVYTGDSLLSVAAVHAGLVKPGDTAVVRVTVETPLSKYQGSIRNNVKSHDFGRYGTAYRLSAI
;
A
#
# COMPACT_ATOMS: atom_id res chain seq x y z
N MET A 1 0.66 17.54 5.87
CA MET A 1 0.90 16.07 5.76
C MET A 1 1.60 15.64 4.47
N LYS A 2 1.37 16.30 3.30
CA LYS A 2 2.07 16.01 2.02
C LYS A 2 3.60 16.11 2.09
N VAL A 3 4.12 17.19 2.68
CA VAL A 3 5.57 17.49 2.79
C VAL A 3 6.36 16.39 3.53
N VAL A 4 5.75 15.77 4.52
CA VAL A 4 6.38 14.73 5.32
C VAL A 4 6.54 13.44 4.51
N GLN A 5 5.51 13.04 3.76
CA GLN A 5 5.61 11.87 2.89
C GLN A 5 6.62 12.09 1.76
N GLU A 6 6.66 13.28 1.16
CA GLU A 6 7.63 13.65 0.13
C GLU A 6 9.08 13.55 0.64
N LEU A 7 9.37 14.01 1.87
CA LEU A 7 10.71 13.90 2.48
C LEU A 7 11.10 12.43 2.72
N VAL A 8 10.18 11.58 3.16
CA VAL A 8 10.45 10.15 3.37
C VAL A 8 10.71 9.46 2.04
N THR A 9 9.88 9.71 1.03
CA THR A 9 10.08 9.16 -0.31
C THR A 9 11.41 9.63 -0.90
N TYR A 10 11.81 10.89 -0.64
CA TYR A 10 13.11 11.43 -1.04
C TYR A 10 14.27 10.66 -0.38
N PHE A 11 14.25 10.47 0.94
CA PHE A 11 15.34 9.80 1.64
C PHE A 11 15.40 8.28 1.41
N ASP A 12 14.26 7.61 1.27
CA ASP A 12 14.20 6.17 0.92
C ASP A 12 14.76 5.93 -0.49
N ARG A 13 14.36 6.78 -1.46
CA ARG A 13 14.83 6.68 -2.85
C ARG A 13 16.34 6.89 -2.99
N TRP A 14 16.95 7.68 -2.10
CA TRP A 14 18.38 7.97 -2.09
C TRP A 14 19.17 7.16 -1.05
N GLY A 15 18.53 6.19 -0.36
CA GLY A 15 19.19 5.31 0.62
C GLY A 15 19.78 6.02 1.84
N SER A 16 19.33 7.25 2.13
CA SER A 16 19.90 8.11 3.17
C SER A 16 19.34 7.82 4.58
N LEU A 17 18.31 6.98 4.69
CA LEU A 17 17.78 6.49 5.96
C LEU A 17 17.88 4.96 6.00
N SER A 18 18.42 4.41 7.10
CA SER A 18 18.34 2.97 7.35
C SER A 18 16.90 2.55 7.69
N GLN A 19 16.51 1.29 7.42
CA GLN A 19 15.20 0.73 7.81
C GLN A 19 14.86 0.96 9.30
N LYS A 20 15.88 0.93 10.17
CA LYS A 20 15.70 1.17 11.61
C LYS A 20 15.31 2.62 11.89
N GLN A 21 15.97 3.59 11.26
CA GLN A 21 15.64 5.02 11.39
C GLN A 21 14.26 5.31 10.81
N LEU A 22 13.93 4.72 9.66
CA LEU A 22 12.61 4.84 9.04
C LEU A 22 11.51 4.31 9.97
N ARG A 23 11.66 3.10 10.53
CA ARG A 23 10.72 2.54 11.51
C ARG A 23 10.58 3.43 12.75
N THR A 24 11.69 3.92 13.32
CA THR A 24 11.63 4.81 14.49
C THR A 24 10.82 6.08 14.21
N LEU A 25 11.00 6.71 13.05
CA LEU A 25 10.25 7.91 12.69
C LEU A 25 8.75 7.61 12.38
N LEU A 26 8.44 6.43 11.85
CA LEU A 26 7.06 5.96 11.64
C LEU A 26 6.35 5.65 12.96
N ASP A 27 7.03 4.97 13.89
CA ASP A 27 6.51 4.58 15.21
C ASP A 27 6.26 5.79 16.11
N GLN A 28 7.13 6.81 16.02
CA GLN A 28 6.95 8.08 16.71
C GLN A 28 5.78 8.92 16.14
N GLY A 29 5.05 8.41 15.15
CA GLY A 29 3.87 9.05 14.58
C GLY A 29 4.19 10.21 13.66
N PHE A 30 5.47 10.47 13.37
CA PHE A 30 5.87 11.61 12.55
C PHE A 30 5.70 11.37 11.06
N LEU A 31 5.58 10.12 10.57
CA LEU A 31 5.70 9.82 9.14
C LEU A 31 4.57 8.99 8.50
N ALA A 32 3.80 8.22 9.27
CA ALA A 32 2.72 7.38 8.73
C ALA A 32 1.37 8.09 8.87
N ALA A 33 0.81 8.56 7.75
CA ALA A 33 -0.57 9.03 7.71
C ALA A 33 -1.53 7.85 7.84
N GLU A 34 -2.78 8.12 8.24
CA GLU A 34 -3.84 7.13 8.08
C GLU A 34 -3.99 6.76 6.61
N ALA A 35 -4.23 5.48 6.34
CA ALA A 35 -4.41 4.99 4.99
C ALA A 35 -5.60 5.67 4.31
N PRO A 36 -5.45 6.15 3.06
CA PRO A 36 -6.60 6.47 2.25
C PRO A 36 -7.42 5.19 1.97
N GLN A 37 -8.65 5.35 1.51
CA GLN A 37 -9.49 4.20 1.15
C GLN A 37 -8.85 3.38 0.01
N HIS A 38 -8.28 4.06 -0.99
CA HIS A 38 -7.67 3.49 -2.18
C HIS A 38 -6.57 4.42 -2.73
N MET A 39 -5.75 3.95 -3.67
CA MET A 39 -4.58 4.67 -4.22
C MET A 39 -4.87 5.51 -5.48
N LEU A 40 -6.12 5.76 -5.88
CA LEU A 40 -6.42 6.49 -7.12
C LEU A 40 -5.72 7.86 -7.26
N GLU A 41 -5.72 8.66 -6.20
CA GLU A 41 -5.15 10.01 -6.23
C GLU A 41 -3.62 10.02 -6.16
N LEU A 42 -3.04 8.98 -5.52
CA LEU A 42 -1.61 8.86 -5.25
C LEU A 42 -0.89 7.94 -6.25
N GLY A 43 -1.63 7.23 -7.09
CA GLY A 43 -1.15 6.20 -8.01
C GLY A 43 -0.59 6.70 -9.34
N ARG A 44 -0.28 7.99 -9.47
CA ARG A 44 0.21 8.59 -10.72
C ARG A 44 1.73 8.54 -10.88
N ASP A 45 2.46 8.63 -9.77
CA ASP A 45 3.91 8.71 -9.78
C ASP A 45 4.52 7.32 -9.62
N ILE A 46 4.75 6.63 -10.75
CA ILE A 46 5.30 5.27 -10.76
C ILE A 46 6.63 5.22 -10.01
N GLY A 47 6.77 4.24 -9.10
CA GLY A 47 7.92 4.05 -8.22
C GLY A 47 7.87 4.87 -6.92
N ALA A 48 6.92 5.81 -6.78
CA ALA A 48 6.72 6.51 -5.51
C ALA A 48 6.31 5.52 -4.41
N SER A 49 6.83 5.73 -3.20
CA SER A 49 6.52 4.92 -2.03
C SER A 49 5.92 5.78 -0.94
N TYR A 50 4.81 5.31 -0.39
CA TYR A 50 4.08 5.92 0.73
C TYR A 50 4.04 4.95 1.90
N TYR A 51 3.95 5.49 3.11
CA TYR A 51 3.83 4.71 4.33
C TYR A 51 2.53 5.08 5.02
N PHE A 52 1.67 4.08 5.23
CA PHE A 52 0.36 4.28 5.82
C PHE A 52 0.15 3.38 7.01
N ARG A 53 -0.49 3.94 8.04
CA ARG A 53 -1.12 3.14 9.09
C ARG A 53 -2.41 2.57 8.52
N VAL A 54 -2.47 1.25 8.39
CA VAL A 54 -3.60 0.52 7.85
C VAL A 54 -4.22 -0.33 8.95
N ARG A 55 -5.52 -0.14 9.20
CA ARG A 55 -6.33 -1.08 9.94
C ARG A 55 -6.88 -2.15 9.00
N GLY A 56 -6.59 -3.42 9.26
CA GLY A 56 -6.97 -4.54 8.41
C GLY A 56 -8.49 -4.71 8.34
N GLY A 57 -9.02 -4.83 7.12
CA GLY A 57 -10.44 -5.10 6.85
C GLY A 57 -10.62 -6.29 5.91
N THR A 58 -11.78 -6.94 5.97
CA THR A 58 -12.12 -8.08 5.09
C THR A 58 -13.26 -7.80 4.14
N GLU A 59 -13.93 -6.66 4.31
CA GLU A 59 -15.12 -6.27 3.55
C GLU A 59 -14.77 -5.26 2.46
N GLY A 60 -15.26 -5.52 1.25
CA GLY A 60 -15.13 -4.66 0.07
C GLY A 60 -14.29 -5.26 -1.05
N GLN A 61 -14.08 -4.48 -2.11
CA GLN A 61 -13.53 -5.00 -3.36
C GLN A 61 -12.02 -4.76 -3.48
N VAL A 62 -11.35 -5.78 -4.00
CA VAL A 62 -9.91 -5.79 -4.32
C VAL A 62 -9.72 -6.54 -5.63
N TRP A 63 -8.86 -6.01 -6.49
CA TRP A 63 -8.56 -6.59 -7.79
C TRP A 63 -7.07 -6.87 -7.93
N GLY A 64 -6.74 -8.08 -8.37
CA GLY A 64 -5.36 -8.52 -8.53
C GLY A 64 -4.71 -9.14 -7.29
N THR A 65 -3.51 -9.64 -7.49
CA THR A 65 -2.68 -10.34 -6.51
C THR A 65 -1.26 -9.84 -6.63
N ASP A 66 -0.62 -9.51 -5.51
CA ASP A 66 0.73 -8.90 -5.39
C ASP A 66 0.85 -7.48 -6.00
N VAL A 67 0.14 -7.21 -7.09
CA VAL A 67 -0.11 -5.89 -7.66
C VAL A 67 -1.61 -5.70 -7.76
N TYR A 68 -2.11 -4.63 -7.16
CA TYR A 68 -3.53 -4.31 -7.07
C TYR A 68 -3.86 -3.10 -7.94
N THR A 69 -5.08 -3.05 -8.47
CA THR A 69 -5.56 -1.83 -9.15
C THR A 69 -5.68 -0.68 -8.16
N GLY A 70 -5.50 0.56 -8.62
CA GLY A 70 -5.50 1.73 -7.74
C GLY A 70 -6.81 2.02 -7.00
N ASP A 71 -7.95 1.46 -7.42
CA ASP A 71 -9.24 1.53 -6.72
C ASP A 71 -9.43 0.44 -5.66
N SER A 72 -8.54 -0.55 -5.57
CA SER A 72 -8.59 -1.59 -4.54
C SER A 72 -8.51 -0.97 -3.14
N LEU A 73 -9.32 -1.48 -2.21
CA LEU A 73 -9.29 -1.02 -0.83
C LEU A 73 -7.96 -1.37 -0.16
N LEU A 74 -7.23 -0.38 0.39
CA LEU A 74 -5.95 -0.62 1.05
C LEU A 74 -6.08 -1.59 2.24
N SER A 75 -7.12 -1.40 3.05
CA SER A 75 -7.37 -2.22 4.25
C SER A 75 -7.56 -3.70 3.91
N VAL A 76 -8.27 -3.98 2.82
CA VAL A 76 -8.57 -5.34 2.35
C VAL A 76 -7.39 -5.93 1.60
N ALA A 77 -6.73 -5.15 0.75
CA ALA A 77 -5.51 -5.56 0.06
C ALA A 77 -4.37 -5.87 1.04
N ALA A 78 -4.26 -5.15 2.15
CA ALA A 78 -3.25 -5.40 3.18
C ALA A 78 -3.48 -6.73 3.92
N VAL A 79 -4.75 -7.07 4.21
CA VAL A 79 -5.11 -8.39 4.75
C VAL A 79 -4.87 -9.48 3.70
N HIS A 80 -5.33 -9.27 2.46
CA HIS A 80 -5.09 -10.20 1.35
C HIS A 80 -3.61 -10.49 1.15
N ALA A 81 -2.75 -9.47 1.22
CA ALA A 81 -1.29 -9.61 1.14
C ALA A 81 -0.64 -10.24 2.39
N GLY A 82 -1.38 -10.42 3.48
CA GLY A 82 -0.88 -11.02 4.73
C GLY A 82 -0.05 -10.06 5.58
N LEU A 83 -0.16 -8.75 5.34
CA LEU A 83 0.62 -7.72 6.03
C LEU A 83 -0.04 -7.27 7.34
N VAL A 84 -1.36 -7.40 7.44
CA VAL A 84 -2.15 -7.00 8.61
C VAL A 84 -3.24 -8.06 8.84
N LYS A 85 -3.52 -8.42 10.10
CA LYS A 85 -4.67 -9.28 10.42
C LYS A 85 -5.96 -8.45 10.45
N PRO A 86 -7.14 -9.06 10.24
CA PRO A 86 -8.41 -8.36 10.39
C PRO A 86 -8.55 -7.69 11.76
N GLY A 87 -8.90 -6.40 11.80
CA GLY A 87 -9.08 -5.62 13.02
C GLY A 87 -7.80 -5.04 13.62
N ASP A 88 -6.64 -5.62 13.33
CA ASP A 88 -5.33 -5.14 13.75
C ASP A 88 -4.89 -3.93 12.91
N THR A 89 -3.90 -3.20 13.42
CA THR A 89 -3.32 -2.04 12.73
C THR A 89 -1.81 -2.23 12.57
N ALA A 90 -1.29 -1.98 11.38
CA ALA A 90 0.15 -1.95 11.12
C ALA A 90 0.51 -0.84 10.14
N VAL A 91 1.78 -0.44 10.14
CA VAL A 91 2.30 0.45 9.09
C VAL A 91 2.78 -0.40 7.92
N VAL A 92 2.29 -0.10 6.73
CA VAL A 92 2.67 -0.78 5.48
C VAL A 92 3.30 0.20 4.51
N ARG A 93 4.22 -0.29 3.69
CA ARG A 93 4.77 0.43 2.54
C ARG A 93 3.88 0.17 1.33
N VAL A 94 3.48 1.23 0.65
CA VAL A 94 2.68 1.20 -0.57
C VAL A 94 3.50 1.80 -1.70
N THR A 95 3.85 0.99 -2.68
CA THR A 95 4.62 1.40 -3.86
C THR A 95 3.69 1.53 -5.05
N VAL A 96 3.73 2.66 -5.74
CA VAL A 96 3.02 2.85 -7.02
C VAL A 96 3.73 2.05 -8.09
N GLU A 97 2.99 1.17 -8.75
CA GLU A 97 3.53 0.24 -9.75
C GLU A 97 3.07 0.62 -11.16
N THR A 98 3.80 0.15 -12.17
CA THR A 98 3.34 0.23 -13.55
C THR A 98 2.05 -0.59 -13.70
N PRO A 99 0.95 -0.03 -14.23
CA PRO A 99 -0.30 -0.78 -14.37
C PRO A 99 -0.16 -1.99 -15.29
N LEU A 100 -0.75 -3.11 -14.87
CA LEU A 100 -0.76 -4.35 -15.65
C LEU A 100 -1.83 -4.31 -16.76
N SER A 101 -1.62 -5.11 -17.81
CA SER A 101 -2.62 -5.34 -18.85
C SER A 101 -3.77 -6.23 -18.36
N LYS A 102 -3.50 -7.10 -17.38
CA LYS A 102 -4.48 -7.95 -16.71
C LYS A 102 -4.03 -8.19 -15.26
N TYR A 103 -4.99 -8.22 -14.36
CA TYR A 103 -4.82 -8.55 -12.94
C TYR A 103 -5.47 -9.89 -12.68
N GLN A 104 -4.74 -10.78 -12.01
CA GLN A 104 -5.26 -12.08 -11.60
C GLN A 104 -5.67 -12.02 -10.12
N GLY A 105 -6.93 -12.30 -9.83
CA GLY A 105 -7.45 -12.44 -8.49
C GLY A 105 -7.05 -13.79 -7.88
N SER A 106 -7.08 -13.86 -6.55
CA SER A 106 -6.85 -15.06 -5.78
C SER A 106 -7.58 -15.01 -4.45
N ILE A 107 -7.51 -16.09 -3.68
CA ILE A 107 -7.92 -16.09 -2.27
C ILE A 107 -6.65 -16.26 -1.45
N ARG A 108 -6.32 -15.25 -0.63
CA ARG A 108 -5.20 -15.27 0.31
C ARG A 108 -5.67 -14.69 1.65
N ASN A 109 -5.21 -15.28 2.74
CA ASN A 109 -5.56 -14.84 4.10
C ASN A 109 -7.08 -14.69 4.32
N ASN A 110 -7.87 -15.61 3.75
CA ASN A 110 -9.33 -15.63 3.76
C ASN A 110 -10.02 -14.41 3.12
N VAL A 111 -9.28 -13.59 2.37
CA VAL A 111 -9.83 -12.49 1.57
C VAL A 111 -9.79 -12.91 0.10
N LYS A 112 -10.87 -12.62 -0.63
CA LYS A 112 -10.95 -12.84 -2.07
C LYS A 112 -10.62 -11.54 -2.81
N SER A 113 -9.68 -11.61 -3.74
CA SER A 113 -9.48 -10.61 -4.78
C SER A 113 -10.02 -11.13 -6.12
N HIS A 114 -10.31 -10.22 -7.03
CA HIS A 114 -10.94 -10.51 -8.31
C HIS A 114 -10.00 -10.27 -9.49
N ASP A 115 -10.22 -11.01 -10.57
CA ASP A 115 -9.60 -10.71 -11.86
C ASP A 115 -10.06 -9.33 -12.33
N PHE A 116 -9.18 -8.63 -13.05
CA PHE A 116 -9.53 -7.38 -13.71
C PHE A 116 -8.73 -7.19 -15.00
N GLY A 117 -9.27 -6.38 -15.91
CA GLY A 117 -8.58 -5.98 -17.13
C GLY A 117 -7.55 -4.88 -16.89
N ARG A 118 -7.17 -4.17 -17.95
CA ARG A 118 -6.29 -3.01 -17.83
C ARG A 118 -6.93 -1.94 -16.94
N TYR A 119 -6.14 -1.40 -16.02
CA TYR A 119 -6.54 -0.27 -15.16
C TYR A 119 -5.53 0.87 -15.24
N GLY A 120 -5.94 2.09 -14.87
CA GLY A 120 -5.13 3.31 -15.05
C GLY A 120 -4.02 3.50 -14.02
N THR A 121 -4.13 2.86 -12.86
CA THR A 121 -3.19 3.00 -11.72
C THR A 121 -3.00 1.66 -11.04
N ALA A 122 -1.85 1.45 -10.41
CA ALA A 122 -1.58 0.21 -9.70
C ALA A 122 -0.68 0.44 -8.49
N TYR A 123 -0.78 -0.43 -7.50
CA TYR A 123 0.10 -0.42 -6.35
C TYR A 123 0.44 -1.81 -5.85
N ARG A 124 1.57 -1.91 -5.16
CA ARG A 124 1.99 -3.08 -4.38
C ARG A 124 2.10 -2.69 -2.92
N LEU A 125 1.82 -3.65 -2.05
CA LEU A 125 2.03 -3.52 -0.60
C LEU A 125 3.21 -4.36 -0.15
N SER A 126 3.94 -3.88 0.86
CA SER A 126 5.00 -4.63 1.53
C SER A 126 5.13 -4.20 3.00
N ALA A 127 5.78 -5.06 3.80
CA ALA A 127 6.24 -4.67 5.12
C ALA A 127 7.40 -3.65 5.00
N ILE A 128 7.66 -2.90 6.07
CA ILE A 128 8.77 -1.93 6.15
C ILE A 128 10.11 -2.65 6.33
#